data_AF-A0A962UGJ2-F1
#
_entry.id   AF-A0A962UGJ2-F1
#
_cell.length_a   1.000
_cell.length_b   1.000
_cell.length_c   1.000
_cell.angle_alpha   90.00
_cell.angle_beta   90.00
_cell.angle_gamma   90.00
#
_symmetry.space_group_name_H-M   'P 1'
#
loop_
_entity.id
_entity.type
_entity.pdbx_description
1 polymer ?
#
loop_
_entity_poly.entity_id
_entity_poly.type
_entity_poly.pdbx_seq_one_letter_code
_entity_poly.pdbx_strand_id
1 'polypeptide(L)' 'DNAAFHNKNDLEAIAHQHGHHILFLPPYSPDLNPIEHDFANLKRQRQFAPPETALAEIIKCYGNYTE' A
#
# COMPACT_ATOMS: atom_id res chain seq x y z
N ASP A 1 1.91 -8.35 0.16
CA ASP A 1 2.48 -9.35 -0.78
C ASP A 1 3.57 -10.17 -0.06
N ASN A 2 4.25 -11.08 -0.76
CA ASN A 2 5.30 -11.93 -0.19
C ASN A 2 6.67 -11.63 -0.81
N ALA A 3 7.03 -10.35 -0.91
CA ALA A 3 8.32 -9.94 -1.47
C ALA A 3 9.48 -10.63 -0.73
N ALA A 4 10.57 -10.94 -1.43
CA ALA A 4 11.68 -11.73 -0.87
C ALA A 4 12.34 -11.08 0.36
N PHE A 5 12.23 -9.75 0.50
CA PHE A 5 12.74 -9.00 1.65
C PHE A 5 11.77 -8.96 2.85
N HIS A 6 10.56 -9.51 2.73
CA HIS A 6 9.66 -9.74 3.87
C HIS A 6 10.11 -10.98 4.63
N ASN A 7 11.07 -10.84 5.55
CA ASN A 7 11.45 -11.93 6.44
C ASN A 7 10.25 -12.28 7.34
N LYS A 8 9.57 -13.38 7.02
CA LYS A 8 8.32 -13.78 7.65
C LYS A 8 8.45 -13.97 9.15
N ASN A 9 9.53 -14.59 9.60
CA ASN A 9 9.75 -14.90 11.01
C ASN A 9 9.94 -13.62 11.83
N ASP A 10 10.76 -12.69 11.33
CA ASP A 10 11.02 -11.41 12.02
C ASP A 10 9.75 -10.56 12.06
N LEU A 11 9.02 -10.49 10.95
CA LEU A 11 7.76 -9.75 10.87
C LEU A 11 6.71 -10.33 11.81
N GLU A 12 6.52 -11.65 11.83
CA GLU A 12 5.58 -12.32 12.74
C GLU A 12 5.93 -12.05 14.21
N ALA A 13 7.21 -12.12 14.57
CA ALA A 13 7.66 -11.83 15.93
C ALA A 13 7.34 -10.39 16.35
N ILE A 14 7.64 -9.41 15.49
CA ILE A 14 7.33 -8.00 15.72
C ILE A 14 5.81 -7.81 15.86
N ALA A 15 5.02 -8.36 14.93
CA ALA A 15 3.56 -8.24 14.98
C ALA A 15 2.96 -8.84 16.25
N HIS A 16 3.40 -10.04 16.64
CA HIS A 16 2.93 -10.73 17.84
C HIS A 16 3.29 -9.97 19.12
N GLN A 17 4.48 -9.37 19.20
CA GLN A 17 4.87 -8.52 20.33
C GLN A 17 3.90 -7.35 20.55
N HIS A 18 3.25 -6.88 19.49
CA HIS A 18 2.27 -5.80 19.52
C HIS A 18 0.81 -6.29 19.47
N GLY A 19 0.56 -7.60 19.61
CA GLY A 19 -0.79 -8.16 19.63
C GLY A 19 -1.47 -8.22 18.25
N HIS A 20 -0.69 -8.19 17.18
CA HIS A 20 -1.16 -8.30 15.80
C HIS A 20 -0.81 -9.66 15.18
N HIS A 21 -1.55 -10.05 14.15
CA HIS A 21 -1.25 -11.21 13.33
C HIS A 21 -1.02 -10.79 11.88
N ILE A 22 -0.09 -11.46 11.22
CA ILE A 22 0.23 -11.20 9.81
C ILE A 22 -0.59 -12.14 8.93
N LEU A 23 -1.25 -11.56 7.93
CA LEU A 23 -1.92 -12.31 6.87
C LEU A 23 -1.02 -12.36 5.63
N PHE A 24 -0.48 -13.54 5.33
CA PHE A 24 0.24 -13.76 4.08
C PHE A 24 -0.74 -14.04 2.95
N LEU A 25 -0.51 -13.38 1.81
CA LEU A 25 -1.32 -13.59 0.60
C LEU A 25 -0.73 -14.74 -0.24
N PRO A 26 -1.53 -15.46 -1.04
CA PRO A 26 -0.99 -16.37 -2.04
C PRO A 26 -0.11 -15.64 -3.07
N PRO A 27 0.85 -16.33 -3.71
CA PRO A 27 1.67 -15.73 -4.76
C PRO A 27 0.81 -15.14 -5.90
N TYR A 28 1.25 -14.03 -6.48
CA TYR A 28 0.58 -13.35 -7.60
C TYR A 28 -0.91 -13.04 -7.36
N SER A 29 -1.29 -12.73 -6.12
CA SER A 29 -2.68 -12.39 -5.75
C SER A 29 -2.83 -10.91 -5.40
N PRO A 30 -2.60 -9.97 -6.34
CA PRO A 30 -2.76 -8.54 -6.09
C PRO A 30 -4.22 -8.19 -5.75
N ASP A 31 -5.18 -8.91 -6.31
CA ASP A 31 -6.62 -8.70 -6.05
C ASP A 31 -7.01 -8.92 -4.58
N LEU A 32 -6.17 -9.64 -3.81
CA LEU A 32 -6.37 -9.88 -2.38
C LEU A 32 -5.66 -8.85 -1.50
N ASN A 33 -5.02 -7.85 -2.09
CA ASN A 33 -4.32 -6.78 -1.39
C ASN A 33 -5.09 -5.46 -1.54
N PRO A 34 -5.88 -5.03 -0.53
CA PRO A 34 -6.78 -3.87 -0.66
C PRO A 34 -6.09 -2.57 -1.09
N ILE A 35 -4.82 -2.37 -0.69
CA ILE A 35 -4.04 -1.17 -1.05
C ILE A 35 -3.81 -1.01 -2.56
N GLU A 36 -3.98 -2.06 -3.36
CA GLU A 36 -3.85 -1.96 -4.82
C GLU A 36 -4.90 -1.02 -5.42
N HIS A 37 -6.10 -0.95 -4.83
CA HIS A 37 -7.14 0.00 -5.24
C HIS A 37 -6.68 1.45 -4.99
N ASP A 38 -6.04 1.69 -3.86
CA ASP A 38 -5.53 3.01 -3.48
C ASP A 38 -4.40 3.45 -4.42
N PHE A 39 -3.49 2.53 -4.76
CA PHE A 39 -2.46 2.79 -5.74
C PHE A 39 -3.02 3.03 -7.15
N ALA A 40 -4.09 2.33 -7.55
CA ALA A 40 -4.76 2.59 -8.82
C ALA A 40 -5.33 4.02 -8.86
N ASN A 41 -5.94 4.47 -7.76
CA ASN A 41 -6.47 5.84 -7.63
C ASN A 41 -5.36 6.89 -7.69
N LEU A 42 -4.26 6.70 -6.94
CA LEU A 42 -3.10 7.60 -6.96
C LEU A 42 -2.46 7.69 -8.34
N LYS A 43 -2.29 6.55 -9.03
CA LYS A 43 -1.76 6.50 -10.41
C LYS A 43 -2.67 7.26 -11.38
N ARG A 44 -3.99 7.09 -11.25
CA ARG A 44 -4.97 7.83 -12.06
C ARG A 44 -4.85 9.33 -11.83
N GLN A 45 -4.76 9.78 -10.57
CA GLN A 45 -4.57 11.19 -10.25
C GLN A 45 -3.27 11.74 -10.86
N ARG A 46 -2.15 11.02 -10.73
CA ARG A 46 -0.88 11.40 -11.35
C ARG A 46 -0.97 11.52 -12.87
N GLN A 47 -1.68 10.61 -13.52
CA GLN A 47 -1.82 10.58 -14.98
C GLN A 47 -2.54 11.82 -15.53
N PHE A 48 -3.51 12.36 -14.78
CA PHE A 48 -4.29 13.54 -15.20
C PHE A 48 -3.78 14.86 -14.61
N ALA A 49 -2.83 14.82 -13.68
CA ALA A 49 -2.21 16.01 -13.12
C ALA A 49 -1.22 16.64 -14.14
N PRO A 50 -1.02 17.98 -14.10
CA PRO A 50 0.07 18.62 -14.84
C PRO A 50 1.42 17.95 -14.53
N PRO A 51 2.35 17.81 -15.51
CA PRO A 51 3.62 17.11 -15.31
C PRO A 51 4.46 17.64 -14.15
N GLU A 52 4.39 18.96 -13.93
CA GLU A 52 5.12 19.70 -12.89
C GLU A 52 4.53 19.53 -11.49
N THR A 53 3.37 18.86 -11.38
CA THR A 53 2.71 18.64 -10.10
C THR A 53 3.60 17.79 -9.21
N ALA A 54 3.96 18.32 -8.05
CA ALA A 54 4.75 17.60 -7.06
C ALA A 54 3.98 16.39 -6.55
N LEU A 55 4.70 15.30 -6.26
CA LEU A 55 4.10 14.08 -5.73
C LEU A 55 3.37 14.33 -4.39
N ALA A 56 3.89 15.23 -3.56
CA ALA A 56 3.28 15.62 -2.30
C ALA A 56 1.87 16.19 -2.48
N GLU A 57 1.63 16.99 -3.53
CA GLU A 57 0.30 17.54 -3.82
C GLU A 57 -0.68 16.45 -4.25
N ILE A 58 -0.22 15.47 -5.04
CA ILE A 58 -1.02 14.31 -5.44
C ILE A 58 -1.39 13.47 -4.21
N ILE A 59 -0.44 13.20 -3.31
CA ILE A 59 -0.67 12.45 -2.07
C ILE A 59 -1.64 13.20 -1.14
N LYS A 60 -1.49 14.52 -1.02
CA LYS A 60 -2.38 15.35 -0.19
C LYS A 60 -3.83 15.29 -0.68
N CYS A 61 -4.05 15.32 -2.00
CA CYS A 61 -5.38 15.17 -2.58
C CYS A 61 -6.03 13.83 -2.24
N TYR A 62 -5.25 12.75 -2.07
CA TYR A 62 -5.76 11.44 -1.67
C TYR A 62 -6.23 11.40 -0.21
N GLY A 63 -5.47 11.98 0.72
CA GLY A 63 -5.81 11.99 2.16
C GLY A 63 -7.07 12.77 2.52
N ASN A 64 -7.52 13.70 1.66
CA ASN A 64 -8.75 14.47 1.87
C ASN A 64 -10.03 13.69 1.50
N TYR A 65 -9.94 12.48 0.93
CA TYR A 65 -11.09 11.62 0.63
C TYR A 65 -11.40 10.59 1.73
N THR A 66 -10.56 10.51 2.76
CA THR A 66 -10.73 9.57 3.89
C THR A 66 -11.41 10.19 5.11
N GLU A 67 -12.01 11.38 4.97
CA GLU A 67 -12.94 11.99 5.94
C GLU A 67 -14.41 11.82 5.49
#